data_AF-A0A3D0M612-F1
#
_entry.id   AF-A0A3D0M612-F1
#
_cell.length_a   1.000
_cell.length_b   1.000
_cell.length_c   1.000
_cell.angle_alpha   90.00
_cell.angle_beta   90.00
_cell.angle_gamma   90.00
#
_symmetry.space_group_name_H-M   'P 1'
#
loop_
_entity.id
_entity.type
_entity.pdbx_description
1 polymer ?
#
loop_
_entity_poly.entity_id
_entity_poly.type
_entity_poly.pdbx_seq_one_letter_code
_entity_poly.pdbx_strand_id
1 'polypeptide(L)'
;MFKKVCLFLIFISLLAACNQQEQPNSMPDEIPSGISSSIETNRPEAGNASEQPENESHDPNVSNSMDISNSSAQEVNENEFFEIVNKVIIDYENGIMVQSEAYPPLPEGFLIPKNRSAKDIDIVFNETIGDYRITIASADGKWDMVLFANKFIFVSAESTTGGELQVTDVVFVEK
;
A
#
# COMPACT_ATOMS: atom_id res chain seq x y z
N MET A 1 -47.72 -23.55 -21.53
CA MET A 1 -46.90 -23.66 -20.29
C MET A 1 -46.21 -25.02 -20.28
N PHE A 2 -44.99 -25.18 -20.81
CA PHE A 2 -44.17 -26.42 -20.65
C PHE A 2 -42.75 -26.22 -21.23
N LYS A 3 -42.01 -25.20 -20.76
CA LYS A 3 -40.62 -24.97 -21.22
C LYS A 3 -39.63 -24.56 -20.13
N LYS A 4 -40.04 -24.50 -18.85
CA LYS A 4 -39.19 -24.04 -17.74
C LYS A 4 -38.69 -25.16 -16.81
N VAL A 5 -39.08 -26.42 -17.03
CA VAL A 5 -38.78 -27.49 -16.06
C VAL A 5 -37.47 -28.22 -16.35
N CYS A 6 -36.94 -28.18 -17.58
CA CYS A 6 -35.72 -28.95 -17.91
C CYS A 6 -34.39 -28.26 -17.58
N LEU A 7 -34.35 -26.95 -17.34
CA LEU A 7 -33.08 -26.26 -17.07
C LEU A 7 -32.63 -26.34 -15.60
N PHE A 8 -33.51 -26.74 -14.69
CA PHE A 8 -33.20 -26.78 -13.25
C PHE A 8 -32.44 -28.05 -12.83
N LEU A 9 -32.40 -29.09 -13.67
CA LEU A 9 -31.76 -30.37 -13.36
C LEU A 9 -30.27 -30.44 -13.75
N ILE A 10 -29.73 -29.45 -14.47
CA ILE A 10 -28.30 -29.44 -14.86
C ILE A 10 -27.42 -28.80 -13.77
N PHE A 11 -27.98 -27.94 -12.91
CA PHE A 11 -27.20 -27.25 -11.87
C PHE A 11 -26.95 -28.07 -10.60
N ILE A 12 -27.71 -29.14 -10.34
CA ILE A 12 -27.57 -29.92 -9.10
C ILE A 12 -26.42 -30.94 -9.20
N SER A 13 -25.95 -31.28 -10.41
CA SER A 13 -24.91 -32.30 -10.60
C SER A 13 -23.46 -31.81 -10.43
N LEU A 14 -23.22 -30.51 -10.21
CA LEU A 14 -21.85 -29.97 -10.05
C LEU A 14 -21.36 -29.81 -8.60
N LEU A 15 -22.18 -30.10 -7.58
CA LEU A 15 -21.75 -29.97 -6.18
C LEU A 15 -21.13 -31.25 -5.56
N ALA A 16 -20.82 -32.28 -6.36
CA ALA A 16 -20.42 -33.60 -5.85
C ALA A 16 -18.92 -33.99 -6.04
N ALA A 17 -18.04 -33.06 -6.42
CA ALA A 17 -16.59 -33.24 -6.38
C ALA A 17 -15.96 -31.85 -6.22
N CYS A 18 -15.25 -31.47 -5.16
CA CYS A 18 -14.20 -32.20 -4.46
C CYS A 18 -14.30 -31.92 -2.95
N ASN A 19 -14.68 -32.94 -2.19
CA ASN A 19 -14.49 -32.98 -0.76
C ASN A 19 -13.68 -34.25 -0.47
N GLN A 20 -12.35 -34.13 -0.49
CA GLN A 20 -11.47 -35.18 0.02
C GLN A 20 -10.35 -34.55 0.85
N GLN A 21 -10.58 -34.69 2.14
CA GLN A 21 -9.72 -34.55 3.29
C GLN A 21 -8.58 -35.57 3.23
N GLU A 22 -7.32 -35.10 3.24
CA GLU A 22 -6.16 -35.91 3.66
C GLU A 22 -5.19 -35.05 4.48
N GLN A 23 -5.30 -35.18 5.80
CA GLN A 23 -4.18 -35.17 6.74
C GLN A 23 -4.42 -36.39 7.64
N PRO A 24 -3.39 -37.07 8.20
CA PRO A 24 -2.22 -36.45 8.82
C PRO A 24 -0.89 -37.22 8.57
N ASN A 25 0.25 -36.65 8.99
CA ASN A 25 1.32 -37.40 9.67
C ASN A 25 2.37 -36.45 10.28
N SER A 26 2.25 -36.31 11.60
CA SER A 26 3.30 -36.42 12.62
C SER A 26 4.65 -35.70 12.46
N MET A 27 4.86 -34.75 13.38
CA MET A 27 6.13 -34.27 13.94
C MET A 27 7.17 -35.39 14.18
N PRO A 28 8.44 -35.00 14.25
CA PRO A 28 9.12 -35.16 15.54
C PRO A 28 9.78 -33.87 16.03
N ASP A 29 9.78 -33.78 17.37
CA ASP A 29 10.53 -32.87 18.22
C ASP A 29 11.99 -32.70 17.80
N GLU A 30 12.52 -31.49 17.94
CA GLU A 30 13.71 -31.25 18.75
C GLU A 30 13.96 -29.73 18.94
N ILE A 31 13.77 -29.28 20.17
CA ILE A 31 14.32 -28.04 20.71
C ILE A 31 15.58 -28.42 21.48
N PRO A 32 16.74 -27.77 21.27
CA PRO A 32 17.72 -27.64 22.33
C PRO A 32 17.55 -26.28 22.99
N SER A 33 17.07 -26.33 24.23
CA SER A 33 17.22 -25.26 25.20
C SER A 33 18.71 -25.14 25.55
N GLY A 34 19.28 -23.94 25.44
CA GLY A 34 20.67 -23.67 25.81
C GLY A 34 20.82 -22.22 26.26
N ILE A 35 20.56 -22.00 27.54
CA ILE A 35 20.74 -20.74 28.26
C ILE A 35 22.24 -20.55 28.53
N SER A 36 22.66 -19.28 28.53
CA SER A 36 23.68 -18.71 29.44
C SER A 36 25.10 -18.50 28.90
N SER A 37 25.50 -17.22 29.03
CA SER A 37 26.80 -16.78 29.53
C SER A 37 28.04 -17.08 28.67
N SER A 38 28.59 -16.04 28.04
CA SER A 38 29.85 -15.44 28.52
C SER A 38 30.09 -14.09 27.88
N ILE A 39 30.13 -13.07 28.74
CA ILE A 39 30.78 -11.78 28.48
C ILE A 39 32.27 -12.09 28.35
N GLU A 40 32.81 -12.13 27.14
CA GLU A 40 34.27 -12.18 26.99
C GLU A 40 34.81 -10.76 26.91
N THR A 41 35.31 -10.38 28.07
CA THR A 41 35.97 -9.12 28.38
C THR A 41 37.39 -9.22 27.85
N ASN A 42 37.71 -8.59 26.71
CA ASN A 42 39.11 -8.33 26.39
C ASN A 42 39.55 -7.06 27.11
N ARG A 43 40.18 -7.29 28.26
CA ARG A 43 40.90 -6.36 29.13
C ARG A 43 42.13 -5.77 28.39
N PRO A 44 42.53 -4.52 28.68
CA PRO A 44 43.56 -3.80 27.93
C PRO A 44 44.99 -4.19 28.37
N GLU A 45 45.92 -4.21 27.41
CA GLU A 45 47.35 -4.08 27.70
C GLU A 45 47.77 -2.61 27.63
N ALA A 46 48.38 -2.16 28.72
CA ALA A 46 49.01 -0.85 28.86
C ALA A 46 50.52 -0.98 28.73
N GLY A 47 51.13 0.00 28.07
CA GLY A 47 52.58 0.23 27.99
C GLY A 47 52.89 0.84 26.63
N ASN A 48 53.47 2.02 26.47
CA ASN A 48 54.20 2.92 27.36
C ASN A 48 54.04 4.35 26.83
N ALA A 49 54.05 5.33 27.73
CA ALA A 49 54.11 6.75 27.39
C ALA A 49 55.55 7.17 27.02
N SER A 50 55.69 8.07 26.04
CA SER A 50 56.65 9.18 26.04
C SER A 50 56.31 10.16 24.91
N GLU A 51 55.89 11.38 25.31
CA GLU A 51 56.26 12.75 24.85
C GLU A 51 56.87 12.93 23.44
N GLN A 52 56.67 13.98 22.62
CA GLN A 52 55.84 15.20 22.47
C GLN A 52 56.22 15.81 21.06
N PRO A 53 55.86 17.05 20.67
CA PRO A 53 54.76 17.49 19.79
C PRO A 53 55.16 17.95 18.34
N GLU A 54 54.16 18.51 17.65
CA GLU A 54 54.19 19.51 16.54
C GLU A 54 54.24 18.99 15.09
N ASN A 55 53.11 19.11 14.38
CA ASN A 55 53.05 19.99 13.21
C ASN A 55 51.61 20.40 12.90
N GLU A 56 51.39 21.71 12.77
CA GLU A 56 50.15 22.34 12.33
C GLU A 56 49.84 22.01 10.87
N SER A 57 48.56 21.83 10.54
CA SER A 57 48.01 22.32 9.26
C SER A 57 46.50 22.49 9.39
N HIS A 58 46.05 23.67 9.00
CA HIS A 58 44.67 24.10 8.92
C HIS A 58 43.84 23.22 7.98
N ASP A 59 42.58 22.94 8.34
CA ASP A 59 41.43 23.60 7.71
C ASP A 59 40.17 23.36 8.55
N PRO A 60 39.38 24.40 8.89
CA PRO A 60 38.02 24.19 9.31
C PRO A 60 37.18 23.85 8.07
N ASN A 61 35.98 23.37 8.31
CA ASN A 61 34.79 23.63 7.49
C ASN A 61 34.15 22.41 6.81
N VAL A 62 32.93 22.19 7.27
CA VAL A 62 31.81 21.46 6.69
C VAL A 62 32.01 19.96 6.50
N SER A 63 31.70 19.22 7.58
CA SER A 63 30.95 17.99 7.40
C SER A 63 29.71 18.35 6.59
N ASN A 64 29.68 17.99 5.31
CA ASN A 64 28.44 17.93 4.55
C ASN A 64 27.61 16.82 5.19
N SER A 65 26.93 17.15 6.30
CA SER A 65 25.64 16.55 6.62
C SER A 65 24.82 16.81 5.38
N MET A 66 24.71 15.79 4.53
CA MET A 66 23.70 15.74 3.51
C MET A 66 22.41 15.64 4.31
N ASP A 67 21.89 16.79 4.74
CA ASP A 67 20.55 16.91 5.22
C ASP A 67 19.68 16.46 4.06
N ILE A 68 19.30 15.19 4.05
CA ILE A 68 18.18 14.71 3.26
C ILE A 68 16.91 15.23 3.97
N SER A 69 16.82 16.56 4.08
CA SER A 69 15.57 17.24 4.29
C SER A 69 14.90 17.29 2.93
N ASN A 70 14.28 16.18 2.55
CA ASN A 70 13.24 16.20 1.54
C ASN A 70 11.96 15.59 2.11
N SER A 71 11.54 16.11 3.27
CA SER A 71 10.12 16.19 3.59
C SER A 71 9.56 17.38 2.79
N SER A 72 9.55 17.24 1.46
CA SER A 72 8.64 18.04 0.65
C SER A 72 7.30 17.35 0.80
N ALA A 73 6.39 17.93 1.58
CA ALA A 73 4.97 17.60 1.48
C ALA A 73 4.64 17.50 0.00
N GLN A 74 4.33 16.29 -0.48
CA GLN A 74 4.15 16.05 -1.90
C GLN A 74 2.97 16.90 -2.36
N GLU A 75 3.24 17.91 -3.20
CA GLU A 75 2.23 18.88 -3.62
C GLU A 75 1.07 18.13 -4.29
N VAL A 76 -0.09 18.18 -3.65
CA VAL A 76 -1.30 17.50 -4.13
C VAL A 76 -1.86 18.30 -5.29
N ASN A 77 -1.67 17.81 -6.51
CA ASN A 77 -2.35 18.34 -7.67
C ASN A 77 -3.79 17.80 -7.70
N GLU A 78 -4.73 18.49 -7.04
CA GLU A 78 -6.14 18.06 -6.91
C GLU A 78 -6.78 17.65 -8.25
N ASN A 79 -6.38 18.26 -9.37
CA ASN A 79 -6.90 17.90 -10.69
C ASN A 79 -6.43 16.52 -11.14
N GLU A 80 -5.17 16.14 -10.87
CA GLU A 80 -4.65 14.80 -11.16
C GLU A 80 -5.41 13.72 -10.38
N PHE A 81 -5.67 13.99 -9.09
CA PHE A 81 -6.46 13.12 -8.23
C PHE A 81 -7.92 13.02 -8.67
N PHE A 82 -8.50 14.14 -9.11
CA PHE A 82 -9.85 14.14 -9.65
C PHE A 82 -9.96 13.31 -10.93
N GLU A 83 -9.03 13.46 -11.88
CA GLU A 83 -9.03 12.69 -13.13
C GLU A 83 -8.98 11.17 -12.86
N ILE A 84 -8.14 10.72 -11.92
CA ILE A 84 -8.04 9.28 -11.63
C ILE A 84 -9.30 8.75 -10.93
N VAL A 85 -9.85 9.48 -9.95
CA VAL A 85 -11.12 9.12 -9.29
C VAL A 85 -12.24 9.09 -10.32
N ASN A 86 -12.30 10.11 -11.18
CA ASN A 86 -13.31 10.23 -12.21
C ASN A 86 -13.26 9.06 -13.20
N LYS A 87 -12.05 8.65 -13.61
CA LYS A 87 -11.86 7.46 -14.44
C LYS A 87 -12.39 6.19 -13.77
N VAL A 88 -12.01 5.94 -12.51
CA VAL A 88 -12.46 4.76 -11.76
C VAL A 88 -13.98 4.71 -11.67
N ILE A 89 -14.61 5.85 -11.36
CA ILE A 89 -16.07 5.93 -11.26
C ILE A 89 -16.74 5.70 -12.62
N ILE A 90 -16.21 6.27 -13.71
CA ILE A 90 -16.74 6.04 -15.07
C ILE A 90 -16.63 4.56 -15.45
N ASP A 91 -15.52 3.90 -15.09
CA ASP A 91 -15.32 2.48 -15.39
C ASP A 91 -16.33 1.60 -14.64
N TYR A 92 -16.66 1.94 -13.39
CA TYR A 92 -17.75 1.31 -12.63
C TYR A 92 -19.13 1.63 -13.22
N GLU A 93 -19.39 2.89 -13.55
CA GLU A 93 -20.66 3.37 -14.12
C GLU A 93 -20.99 2.67 -15.44
N ASN A 94 -19.97 2.47 -16.28
CA ASN A 94 -20.11 1.79 -17.56
C ASN A 94 -20.05 0.26 -17.47
N GLY A 95 -19.80 -0.30 -16.28
CA GLY A 95 -19.65 -1.74 -16.08
C GLY A 95 -18.45 -2.35 -16.82
N ILE A 96 -17.40 -1.56 -17.07
CA ILE A 96 -16.17 -2.00 -17.75
C ILE A 96 -15.01 -2.23 -16.78
N MET A 97 -15.19 -1.92 -15.50
CA MET A 97 -14.22 -2.23 -14.45
C MET A 97 -13.98 -3.74 -14.38
N VAL A 98 -12.73 -4.15 -14.50
CA VAL A 98 -12.32 -5.55 -14.33
C VAL A 98 -12.29 -5.88 -12.85
N GLN A 99 -13.24 -6.70 -12.40
CA GLN A 99 -13.41 -7.03 -10.99
C GLN A 99 -12.26 -7.89 -10.48
N SER A 100 -11.74 -7.54 -9.31
CA SER A 100 -10.66 -8.25 -8.60
C SER A 100 -10.75 -7.96 -7.10
N GLU A 101 -9.84 -8.51 -6.30
CA GLU A 101 -9.75 -8.14 -4.87
C GLU A 101 -9.50 -6.64 -4.68
N ALA A 102 -8.64 -6.05 -5.51
CA ALA A 102 -8.32 -4.62 -5.51
C ALA A 102 -9.41 -3.73 -6.13
N TYR A 103 -10.30 -4.31 -6.93
CA TYR A 103 -11.41 -3.60 -7.58
C TYR A 103 -12.68 -4.42 -7.42
N PRO A 104 -13.29 -4.43 -6.22
CA PRO A 104 -14.46 -5.26 -5.95
C PRO A 104 -15.68 -4.78 -6.74
N PRO A 105 -16.72 -5.63 -6.92
CA PRO A 105 -17.99 -5.19 -7.49
C PRO A 105 -18.62 -4.06 -6.66
N LEU A 106 -19.46 -3.24 -7.31
CA LEU A 106 -20.27 -2.25 -6.59
C LEU A 106 -21.18 -2.96 -5.56
N PRO A 107 -21.17 -2.52 -4.28
CA PRO A 107 -22.09 -3.05 -3.28
C PRO A 107 -23.55 -2.83 -3.69
N GLU A 108 -24.43 -3.71 -3.22
CA GLU A 108 -25.87 -3.51 -3.40
C GLU A 108 -26.30 -2.20 -2.74
N GLY A 109 -27.02 -1.34 -3.48
CA GLY A 109 -27.47 -0.04 -3.01
C GLY A 109 -26.42 1.07 -3.09
N PHE A 110 -25.18 0.82 -3.53
CA PHE A 110 -24.23 1.88 -3.81
C PHE A 110 -24.75 2.75 -4.97
N LEU A 111 -24.93 4.05 -4.71
CA LEU A 111 -25.35 5.00 -5.74
C LEU A 111 -24.15 5.80 -6.25
N ILE A 112 -23.85 5.66 -7.53
CA ILE A 112 -22.71 6.34 -8.18
C ILE A 112 -22.90 7.87 -8.11
N PRO A 113 -21.92 8.63 -7.59
CA PRO A 113 -21.98 10.08 -7.52
C PRO A 113 -21.96 10.70 -8.93
N LYS A 114 -22.92 11.59 -9.20
CA LYS A 114 -23.07 12.32 -10.47
C LYS A 114 -22.62 13.78 -10.31
N ASN A 115 -22.20 14.41 -11.41
CA ASN A 115 -21.78 15.82 -11.44
C ASN A 115 -20.68 16.17 -10.42
N ARG A 116 -19.81 15.21 -10.12
CA ARG A 116 -18.66 15.34 -9.22
C ARG A 116 -17.64 16.35 -9.71
N SER A 117 -16.93 16.95 -8.77
CA SER A 117 -15.86 17.92 -8.95
C SER A 117 -14.68 17.58 -8.05
N ALA A 118 -13.53 18.24 -8.26
CA ALA A 118 -12.36 18.08 -7.40
C ALA A 118 -12.61 18.47 -5.92
N LYS A 119 -13.70 19.19 -5.62
CA LYS A 119 -14.06 19.56 -4.25
C LYS A 119 -14.85 18.47 -3.52
N ASP A 120 -15.37 17.49 -4.24
CA ASP A 120 -16.14 16.38 -3.69
C ASP A 120 -15.24 15.20 -3.27
N ILE A 121 -13.94 15.31 -3.54
CA ILE A 121 -12.93 14.32 -3.14
C ILE A 121 -12.16 14.83 -1.93
N ASP A 122 -12.00 13.97 -0.93
CA ASP A 122 -11.12 14.18 0.21
C ASP A 122 -9.83 13.39 0.00
N ILE A 123 -8.67 14.03 0.13
CA ILE A 123 -7.37 13.43 -0.15
C ILE A 123 -6.50 13.52 1.10
N VAL A 124 -6.05 12.38 1.59
CA VAL A 124 -5.17 12.27 2.76
C VAL A 124 -3.93 11.47 2.37
N PHE A 125 -2.74 12.05 2.56
CA PHE A 125 -1.48 11.33 2.39
C PHE A 125 -1.07 10.64 3.69
N ASN A 126 -0.73 9.34 3.61
CA ASN A 126 -0.17 8.58 4.72
C ASN A 126 1.35 8.44 4.55
N GLU A 127 2.09 9.28 5.28
CA GLU A 127 3.55 9.31 5.23
C GLU A 127 4.23 8.02 5.69
N THR A 128 3.54 7.18 6.48
CA THR A 128 4.12 5.93 7.02
C THR A 128 4.24 4.86 5.94
N ILE A 129 3.25 4.77 5.05
CA ILE A 129 3.19 3.75 4.00
C ILE A 129 3.45 4.33 2.60
N GLY A 130 3.39 5.66 2.44
CA GLY A 130 3.64 6.33 1.16
C GLY A 130 2.44 6.36 0.22
N ASP A 131 1.22 6.17 0.74
CA ASP A 131 -0.01 6.08 -0.04
C ASP A 131 -0.96 7.25 0.22
N TYR A 132 -1.73 7.59 -0.79
CA TYR A 132 -2.88 8.47 -0.70
C TYR A 132 -4.15 7.67 -0.46
N ARG A 133 -4.95 8.13 0.49
CA ARG A 133 -6.34 7.74 0.68
C ARG A 133 -7.22 8.81 0.07
N ILE A 134 -7.99 8.45 -0.95
CA ILE A 134 -8.89 9.36 -1.66
C ILE A 134 -10.32 8.91 -1.41
N THR A 135 -11.15 9.76 -0.83
CA THR A 135 -12.52 9.40 -0.45
C THR A 135 -13.52 10.21 -1.25
N ILE A 136 -14.55 9.55 -1.77
CA ILE A 136 -15.71 10.19 -2.39
C ILE A 136 -17.00 9.54 -1.91
N ALA A 137 -17.97 10.36 -1.51
CA ALA A 137 -19.26 9.87 -1.03
C ALA A 137 -20.13 9.36 -2.20
N SER A 138 -20.97 8.37 -1.93
CA SER A 138 -22.06 7.96 -2.82
C SER A 138 -23.08 9.08 -3.00
N ALA A 139 -23.90 9.00 -4.05
CA ALA A 139 -24.90 10.02 -4.37
C ALA A 139 -25.95 10.23 -3.25
N ASP A 140 -26.22 9.21 -2.43
CA ASP A 140 -27.11 9.29 -1.26
C ASP A 140 -26.37 9.51 0.07
N GLY A 141 -25.03 9.59 0.03
CA GLY A 141 -24.18 9.80 1.19
C GLY A 141 -24.11 8.63 2.17
N LYS A 142 -24.66 7.45 1.84
CA LYS A 142 -24.65 6.26 2.71
C LYS A 142 -23.37 5.45 2.61
N TRP A 143 -22.63 5.61 1.53
CA TRP A 143 -21.37 4.91 1.31
C TRP A 143 -20.27 5.92 1.02
N ASP A 144 -19.05 5.54 1.35
CA ASP A 144 -17.83 6.10 0.78
C ASP A 144 -17.20 5.09 -0.17
N MET A 145 -16.78 5.55 -1.33
CA MET A 145 -15.78 4.87 -2.16
C MET A 145 -14.41 5.45 -1.77
N VAL A 146 -13.53 4.57 -1.29
CA VAL A 146 -12.19 4.90 -0.83
C VAL A 146 -11.19 4.28 -1.79
N LEU A 147 -10.38 5.10 -2.45
CA LEU A 147 -9.31 4.67 -3.34
C LEU A 147 -7.99 4.81 -2.60
N PHE A 148 -7.19 3.75 -2.63
CA PHE A 148 -5.79 3.81 -2.23
C PHE A 148 -4.98 4.00 -3.50
N ALA A 149 -4.10 5.00 -3.50
CA ALA A 149 -3.29 5.32 -4.64
C ALA A 149 -1.88 5.70 -4.23
N ASN A 150 -0.90 5.33 -5.03
CA ASN A 150 0.49 5.63 -4.77
C ASN A 150 1.09 6.37 -5.97
N LYS A 151 2.07 7.23 -5.71
CA LYS A 151 2.76 8.00 -6.76
C LYS A 151 4.24 7.70 -6.70
N PHE A 152 4.70 6.79 -7.55
CA PHE A 152 6.12 6.42 -7.62
C PHE A 152 6.92 7.58 -8.20
N ILE A 153 7.98 8.02 -7.52
CA ILE A 153 8.90 9.02 -8.08
C ILE A 153 10.13 8.27 -8.61
N PHE A 154 10.38 8.38 -9.91
CA PHE A 154 11.60 7.87 -10.50
C PHE A 154 12.67 8.96 -10.44
N VAL A 155 13.68 8.73 -9.61
CA VAL A 155 14.87 9.58 -9.55
C VAL A 155 15.91 8.99 -10.49
N SER A 156 16.24 9.72 -11.56
CA SER A 156 17.41 9.44 -12.39
C SER A 156 18.52 10.44 -12.08
N ALA A 157 19.78 10.10 -12.39
CA ALA A 157 20.93 10.97 -12.12
C ALA A 157 20.85 12.34 -12.84
N GLU A 158 20.00 12.48 -13.85
CA GLU A 158 19.87 13.68 -14.68
C GLU A 158 18.54 14.42 -14.47
N SER A 159 17.54 13.79 -13.84
CA SER A 159 16.29 14.43 -13.47
C SER A 159 15.44 13.61 -12.49
N THR A 160 14.69 14.32 -11.65
CA THR A 160 13.48 13.81 -11.00
C THR A 160 12.30 14.04 -11.94
N THR A 161 11.79 12.97 -12.55
CA THR A 161 10.48 13.01 -13.20
C THR A 161 9.47 12.51 -12.18
N GLY A 162 8.49 13.35 -11.80
CA GLY A 162 7.39 12.90 -10.95
C GLY A 162 6.64 11.78 -11.67
N GLY A 163 6.53 10.60 -11.07
CA GLY A 163 5.82 9.51 -11.72
C GLY A 163 4.32 9.61 -11.55
N GLU A 164 3.62 8.65 -12.12
CA GLU A 164 2.17 8.66 -12.27
C GLU A 164 1.48 8.19 -10.99
N LEU A 165 0.39 8.86 -10.61
CA LEU A 165 -0.51 8.38 -9.57
C LEU A 165 -1.22 7.11 -10.06
N GLN A 166 -1.15 6.03 -9.29
CA GLN A 166 -1.78 4.75 -9.62
C GLN A 166 -2.70 4.32 -8.50
N VAL A 167 -3.95 3.99 -8.83
CA VAL A 167 -4.88 3.39 -7.85
C VAL A 167 -4.53 1.91 -7.69
N THR A 168 -4.25 1.53 -6.45
CA THR A 168 -3.86 0.17 -6.07
C THR A 168 -5.03 -0.63 -5.53
N ASP A 169 -6.00 0.03 -4.90
CA ASP A 169 -7.15 -0.61 -4.26
C ASP A 169 -8.37 0.32 -4.20
N VAL A 170 -9.57 -0.26 -4.22
CA VAL A 170 -10.86 0.40 -4.08
C VAL A 170 -11.67 -0.32 -3.01
N VAL A 171 -12.07 0.42 -1.98
CA VAL A 171 -12.87 -0.09 -0.86
C VAL A 171 -14.17 0.70 -0.76
N PHE A 172 -15.26 -0.01 -0.50
CA PHE A 172 -16.55 0.60 -0.21
C PHE A 172 -16.86 0.50 1.28
N VAL A 173 -17.18 1.63 1.91
CA VAL A 173 -17.46 1.72 3.34
C VAL A 173 -18.87 2.27 3.56
N GLU A 174 -19.75 1.50 4.21
CA GLU A 174 -21.08 1.95 4.61
C GLU A 174 -20.99 2.87 5.86
N LYS A 175 -21.81 3.92 5.91
CA LYS A 175 -21.89 4.90 7.00
C LYS A 175 -23.07 4.68 7.94
#